data_AF-A0AAU8M2C7-F1
#
_entry.id   AF-A0AAU8M2C7-F1
#
_cell.length_a   1.000
_cell.length_b   1.000
_cell.length_c   1.000
_cell.angle_alpha   90.00
_cell.angle_beta   90.00
_cell.angle_gamma   90.00
#
_symmetry.space_group_name_H-M   'P 1'
#
loop_
_entity.id
_entity.type
_entity.pdbx_description
1 polymer ?
#
loop_
_entity_poly.entity_id
_entity_poly.type
_entity_poly.pdbx_seq_one_letter_code
_entity_poly.pdbx_strand_id
1 'polypeptide(L)'
;MENLRLFFATRNDLLMNIKRLETELELHYALVGQFEKKQKDHFSSLLDIKGLGTTSVKEVRLCQAYLVLPKNVNVKSQWEFVPQKGIQYSYYQDKNPKSIVVRLGGLYGNQCLLAGEIDTISEARESITLFNFFSKLLTQKFSKIKGYYVGPEAYEMLTAGKRLVTIGLKSSKEYDLSLT
;
A
#
# COMPACT_ATOMS: atom_id res chain seq x y z
N MET A 1 -9.05 1.59 18.19
CA MET A 1 -7.70 1.42 17.61
C MET A 1 -7.77 1.94 16.20
N GLU A 2 -6.80 2.73 15.77
CA GLU A 2 -6.76 3.21 14.39
C GLU A 2 -6.20 2.09 13.50
N ASN A 3 -7.02 1.59 12.58
CA ASN A 3 -6.66 0.52 11.65
C ASN A 3 -5.90 1.11 10.44
N LEU A 4 -4.87 1.90 10.72
CA LEU A 4 -4.05 2.60 9.73
C LEU A 4 -2.57 2.53 10.12
N ARG A 5 -1.71 2.25 9.14
CA ARG A 5 -0.26 2.40 9.26
C ARG A 5 0.26 3.20 8.08
N LEU A 6 0.72 4.40 8.38
CA LEU A 6 1.39 5.26 7.41
C LEU A 6 2.89 5.01 7.44
N PHE A 7 3.51 4.97 6.28
CA PHE A 7 4.95 4.73 6.18
C PHE A 7 5.59 5.42 4.98
N PHE A 8 6.91 5.54 5.01
CA PHE A 8 7.75 5.92 3.89
C PHE A 8 8.79 4.81 3.69
N ALA A 9 8.90 4.31 2.47
CA ALA A 9 9.84 3.26 2.13
C ALA A 9 10.29 3.41 0.68
N THR A 10 11.59 3.26 0.44
CA THR A 10 12.11 3.04 -0.91
C THR A 10 11.86 1.61 -1.36
N ARG A 11 12.28 1.28 -2.59
CA ARG A 11 12.32 -0.11 -3.05
C ARG A 11 13.14 -0.99 -2.09
N ASN A 12 14.34 -0.57 -1.69
CA ASN A 12 15.22 -1.41 -0.87
C ASN A 12 14.66 -1.63 0.54
N ASP A 13 14.05 -0.59 1.13
CA ASP A 13 13.33 -0.69 2.41
C ASP A 13 12.22 -1.76 2.34
N LEU A 14 11.50 -1.84 1.21
CA LEU A 14 10.43 -2.81 1.00
C LEU A 14 10.94 -4.22 0.73
N LEU A 15 11.99 -4.39 -0.07
CA LEU A 15 12.47 -5.71 -0.55
C LEU A 15 12.72 -6.70 0.59
N MET A 16 13.41 -6.27 1.64
CA MET A 16 13.76 -7.14 2.76
C MET A 16 12.50 -7.59 3.53
N ASN A 17 11.61 -6.64 3.80
CA ASN A 17 10.44 -6.88 4.64
C ASN A 17 9.34 -7.65 3.90
N ILE A 18 9.16 -7.43 2.59
CA ILE A 18 8.22 -8.19 1.76
C ILE A 18 8.61 -9.68 1.71
N LYS A 19 9.89 -9.99 1.46
CA LYS A 19 10.36 -11.38 1.43
C LYS A 19 10.07 -12.12 2.73
N ARG A 20 10.35 -11.47 3.86
CA ARG A 20 10.08 -12.01 5.18
C ARG A 20 8.57 -12.20 5.38
N LEU A 21 7.80 -11.17 5.07
CA LEU A 21 6.35 -11.15 5.22
C LEU A 21 5.67 -12.28 4.46
N GLU A 22 6.06 -12.52 3.21
CA GLU A 22 5.50 -13.59 2.36
C GLU A 22 5.98 -14.99 2.74
N THR A 23 7.09 -15.09 3.49
CA THR A 23 7.54 -16.35 4.08
C THR A 23 6.75 -16.67 5.36
N GLU A 24 6.43 -15.66 6.16
CA GLU A 24 5.69 -15.83 7.43
C GLU A 24 4.17 -15.90 7.22
N LEU A 25 3.65 -15.25 6.18
CA LEU A 25 2.23 -15.17 5.86
C LEU A 25 2.00 -15.73 4.46
N GLU A 26 1.19 -16.79 4.36
CA GLU A 26 0.71 -17.28 3.06
C GLU A 26 -0.32 -16.32 2.50
N LEU A 27 0.11 -15.43 1.60
CA LEU A 27 -0.70 -14.34 1.06
C LEU A 27 -0.83 -14.40 -0.46
N HIS A 28 -1.81 -13.68 -0.96
CA HIS A 28 -1.89 -13.24 -2.36
C HIS A 28 -2.48 -11.84 -2.43
N TYR A 29 -2.34 -11.20 -3.59
CA TYR A 29 -2.67 -9.80 -3.77
C TYR A 29 -3.56 -9.59 -4.99
N ALA A 30 -4.54 -8.70 -4.87
CA ALA A 30 -5.36 -8.27 -5.99
C ALA A 30 -5.35 -6.76 -6.11
N LEU A 31 -5.34 -6.27 -7.34
CA LEU A 31 -5.36 -4.82 -7.58
C LEU A 31 -6.74 -4.27 -7.21
N VAL A 32 -6.77 -3.22 -6.38
CA VAL A 32 -8.00 -2.49 -6.04
C VAL A 32 -8.41 -1.61 -7.22
N GLY A 33 -9.69 -1.63 -7.57
CA GLY A 33 -10.23 -0.75 -8.60
C GLY A 33 -11.38 -1.35 -9.40
N GLN A 34 -11.70 -0.69 -10.51
CA GLN A 34 -12.69 -1.13 -11.49
C GLN A 34 -12.01 -1.49 -12.81
N PHE A 35 -12.42 -2.60 -13.40
CA PHE A 35 -11.83 -3.15 -14.62
C PHE A 35 -12.90 -3.62 -15.59
N GLU A 36 -12.69 -3.40 -16.88
CA GLU A 36 -13.58 -3.88 -17.96
C GLU A 36 -13.62 -5.41 -18.07
N LYS A 37 -12.60 -6.09 -17.57
CA LYS A 37 -12.48 -7.55 -17.56
C LYS A 37 -12.27 -8.03 -16.14
N LYS A 38 -12.91 -9.15 -15.81
CA LYS A 38 -12.64 -9.86 -14.56
C LYS A 38 -11.16 -10.20 -14.49
N GLN A 39 -10.48 -9.71 -13.46
CA GLN A 39 -9.08 -10.05 -13.20
C GLN A 39 -8.97 -11.55 -12.93
N LYS A 40 -8.08 -12.18 -13.69
CA LYS A 40 -7.65 -13.57 -13.47
C LYS A 40 -6.34 -13.62 -12.69
N ASP A 41 -5.55 -12.57 -12.81
CA ASP A 41 -4.21 -12.49 -12.23
C ASP A 41 -4.30 -11.87 -10.84
N HIS A 42 -4.06 -12.72 -9.85
CA HIS A 42 -3.69 -12.31 -8.51
C HIS A 42 -2.18 -12.47 -8.39
N PHE A 43 -1.51 -11.51 -7.76
CA PHE A 43 -0.07 -11.62 -7.55
C PHE A 43 0.19 -12.58 -6.39
N SER A 44 1.16 -13.48 -6.57
CA SER A 44 1.70 -14.30 -5.47
C SER A 44 2.68 -13.51 -4.61
N SER A 45 3.27 -12.44 -5.14
CA SER A 45 4.21 -11.60 -4.42
C SER A 45 4.04 -10.12 -4.78
N LEU A 46 4.20 -9.23 -3.80
CA LEU A 46 4.32 -7.79 -4.04
C LEU A 46 5.61 -7.45 -4.81
N LEU A 47 6.60 -8.36 -4.82
CA LEU A 47 7.83 -8.21 -5.60
C LEU A 47 7.58 -8.29 -7.11
N ASP A 48 6.48 -8.94 -7.52
CA ASP A 48 6.08 -9.08 -8.92
C ASP A 48 5.42 -7.81 -9.46
N ILE A 49 5.14 -6.82 -8.60
CA ILE A 49 4.57 -5.54 -9.01
C ILE A 49 5.58 -4.76 -9.84
N LYS A 50 5.23 -4.51 -11.11
CA LYS A 50 5.99 -3.64 -12.00
C LYS A 50 6.09 -2.25 -11.38
N GLY A 51 7.31 -1.77 -11.20
CA GLY A 51 7.56 -0.46 -10.61
C GLY A 51 7.50 -0.42 -9.08
N LEU A 52 7.58 -1.55 -8.37
CA LEU A 52 7.70 -1.57 -6.91
C LEU A 52 8.77 -0.58 -6.41
N GLY A 53 8.36 0.29 -5.49
CA GLY A 53 9.17 1.38 -4.92
C GLY A 53 9.16 2.67 -5.73
N THR A 54 8.39 2.74 -6.82
CA THR A 54 8.23 3.94 -7.65
C THR A 54 6.76 4.24 -7.89
N THR A 55 6.43 5.50 -8.20
CA THR A 55 5.07 5.93 -8.53
C THR A 55 5.08 6.94 -9.67
N SER A 56 4.08 6.87 -10.54
CA SER A 56 3.85 7.81 -11.64
C SER A 56 2.77 8.86 -11.31
N VAL A 57 2.11 8.73 -10.16
CA VAL A 57 1.08 9.67 -9.69
C VAL A 57 1.65 10.69 -8.72
N LYS A 58 0.98 11.83 -8.61
CA LYS A 58 1.43 12.97 -7.79
C LYS A 58 0.73 13.07 -6.43
N GLU A 59 -0.20 12.17 -6.13
CA GLU A 59 -1.01 12.17 -4.90
C GLU A 59 -0.97 10.79 -4.25
N VAL A 60 -0.83 10.75 -2.93
CA VAL A 60 -0.72 9.50 -2.15
C VAL A 60 -1.96 8.62 -2.35
N ARG A 61 -3.15 9.22 -2.31
CA ARG A 61 -4.44 8.51 -2.51
C ARG A 61 -4.60 7.86 -3.89
N LEU A 62 -3.86 8.35 -4.88
CA LEU A 62 -3.87 7.81 -6.25
C LEU A 62 -2.82 6.72 -6.45
N CYS A 63 -1.94 6.49 -5.47
CA CYS A 63 -0.99 5.39 -5.53
C CYS A 63 -1.74 4.07 -5.65
N GLN A 64 -1.14 3.14 -6.39
CA GLN A 64 -1.76 1.87 -6.66
C GLN A 64 -2.00 1.10 -5.36
N ALA A 65 -3.23 0.62 -5.19
CA ALA A 65 -3.70 -0.04 -3.99
C ALA A 65 -3.95 -1.52 -4.26
N TYR A 66 -3.62 -2.38 -3.29
CA TYR A 66 -3.78 -3.81 -3.40
C TYR A 66 -4.59 -4.34 -2.22
N LEU A 67 -5.54 -5.22 -2.48
CA LEU A 67 -6.09 -6.10 -1.45
C LEU A 67 -5.01 -7.10 -1.10
N VAL A 68 -4.75 -7.27 0.19
CA VAL A 68 -3.93 -8.35 0.72
C VAL A 68 -4.87 -9.36 1.38
N LEU A 69 -4.81 -10.62 0.97
CA LEU A 69 -5.63 -11.68 1.55
C LEU A 69 -4.79 -12.91 1.88
N PRO A 70 -5.25 -13.75 2.84
CA PRO A 70 -4.70 -15.09 3.00
C PRO A 70 -4.87 -15.91 1.72
N LYS A 71 -3.87 -16.73 1.37
CA LYS A 71 -3.82 -17.50 0.12
C LYS A 71 -5.01 -18.44 -0.10
N ASN A 72 -5.65 -18.91 0.97
CA ASN A 72 -6.83 -19.78 0.93
C ASN A 72 -8.17 -19.01 0.80
N VAL A 73 -8.14 -17.68 0.73
CA VAL A 73 -9.34 -16.84 0.60
C VAL A 73 -9.44 -16.35 -0.84
N ASN A 74 -10.52 -16.71 -1.53
CA ASN A 74 -10.76 -16.20 -2.89
C ASN A 74 -11.15 -14.73 -2.88
N VAL A 75 -10.57 -13.96 -3.80
CA VAL A 75 -10.95 -12.56 -4.01
C VAL A 75 -12.32 -12.48 -4.67
N LYS A 76 -13.21 -11.71 -4.05
CA LYS A 76 -14.55 -11.43 -4.55
C LYS A 76 -14.53 -10.17 -5.40
N SER A 77 -15.10 -10.27 -6.59
CA SER A 77 -15.42 -9.15 -7.47
C SER A 77 -16.92 -8.94 -7.52
N GLN A 78 -17.38 -7.70 -7.53
CA GLN A 78 -18.75 -7.36 -7.92
C GLN A 78 -18.74 -6.85 -9.36
N TRP A 79 -19.77 -7.17 -10.15
CA TRP A 79 -19.93 -6.57 -11.47
C TRP A 79 -21.15 -5.64 -11.49
N GLU A 80 -21.06 -4.61 -12.31
CA GLU A 80 -22.16 -3.67 -12.59
C GLU A 80 -22.09 -3.20 -14.06
N PHE A 81 -23.22 -2.76 -14.61
CA PHE A 81 -23.23 -2.09 -15.91
C PHE A 81 -23.11 -0.58 -15.70
N VAL A 82 -22.06 0.02 -16.26
CA VAL A 82 -21.83 1.46 -16.22
C VAL A 82 -22.11 2.05 -17.59
N PRO A 83 -23.02 3.03 -17.72
CA PRO A 83 -23.28 3.71 -18.99
C PRO A 83 -21.98 4.20 -19.63
N GLN A 84 -21.84 4.02 -20.95
CA GLN A 84 -20.64 4.34 -21.74
C GLN A 84 -19.38 3.50 -21.47
N LYS A 85 -19.31 2.74 -20.36
CA LYS A 85 -18.16 1.88 -20.02
C LYS A 85 -18.47 0.38 -20.06
N GLY A 86 -19.73 -0.02 -20.23
CA GLY A 86 -20.14 -1.42 -20.27
C GLY A 86 -20.04 -2.11 -18.91
N ILE A 87 -19.80 -3.42 -18.91
CA ILE A 87 -19.65 -4.21 -17.67
C ILE A 87 -18.33 -3.84 -17.00
N GLN A 88 -18.40 -3.48 -15.73
CA GLN A 88 -17.26 -3.17 -14.88
C GLN A 88 -17.19 -4.15 -13.72
N TYR A 89 -15.98 -4.65 -13.43
CA TYR A 89 -15.68 -5.52 -12.30
C TYR A 89 -14.92 -4.75 -11.23
N SER A 90 -15.52 -4.63 -10.05
CA SER A 90 -15.04 -3.88 -8.91
C SER A 90 -14.41 -4.81 -7.87
N TYR A 91 -13.19 -4.46 -7.44
CA TYR A 91 -12.41 -5.17 -6.42
C TYR A 91 -12.11 -4.20 -5.28
N TYR A 92 -12.87 -4.31 -4.20
CA TYR A 92 -12.77 -3.45 -3.03
C TYR A 92 -12.91 -4.24 -1.73
N GLN A 93 -12.42 -3.65 -0.63
CA GLN A 93 -12.38 -4.31 0.67
C GLN A 93 -13.78 -4.58 1.26
N ASP A 94 -14.78 -3.74 0.96
CA ASP A 94 -16.16 -3.93 1.45
C ASP A 94 -16.75 -5.28 1.01
N LYS A 95 -16.35 -5.80 -0.15
CA LYS A 95 -16.70 -7.16 -0.63
C LYS A 95 -15.72 -8.24 -0.20
N ASN A 96 -14.57 -7.85 0.36
CA ASN A 96 -13.50 -8.72 0.80
C ASN A 96 -13.17 -8.47 2.29
N PRO A 97 -14.12 -8.67 3.22
CA PRO A 97 -13.97 -8.21 4.62
C PRO A 97 -12.85 -8.91 5.40
N LYS A 98 -12.25 -9.99 4.88
CA LYS A 98 -11.09 -10.66 5.48
C LYS A 98 -9.75 -10.15 4.96
N SER A 99 -9.76 -9.18 4.05
CA SER A 99 -8.56 -8.56 3.48
C SER A 99 -8.14 -7.32 4.26
N ILE A 100 -6.99 -6.77 3.92
CA ILE A 100 -6.58 -5.39 4.20
C ILE A 100 -6.27 -4.68 2.88
N VAL A 101 -6.07 -3.36 2.89
CA VAL A 101 -5.60 -2.60 1.73
C VAL A 101 -4.18 -2.12 1.99
N VAL A 102 -3.31 -2.20 0.98
CA VAL A 102 -1.98 -1.61 1.01
C VAL A 102 -1.75 -0.72 -0.22
N ARG A 103 -1.29 0.51 -0.01
CA ARG A 103 -0.65 1.35 -1.03
C ARG A 103 0.81 1.49 -0.66
N LEU A 104 1.70 1.08 -1.56
CA LEU A 104 3.13 1.05 -1.24
C LEU A 104 3.82 2.43 -1.34
N GLY A 105 3.10 3.44 -1.83
CA GLY A 105 3.69 4.76 -2.10
C GLY A 105 4.80 4.64 -3.14
N GLY A 106 5.90 5.35 -2.89
CA GLY A 106 7.13 5.17 -3.65
C GLY A 106 7.69 6.45 -4.26
N LEU A 107 8.81 6.32 -4.94
CA LEU A 107 9.58 7.43 -5.49
C LEU A 107 8.90 7.99 -6.75
N TYR A 108 8.59 9.28 -6.73
CA TYR A 108 8.15 10.02 -7.92
C TYR A 108 9.36 10.69 -8.58
N GLY A 109 9.77 10.17 -9.73
CA GLY A 109 11.02 10.56 -10.38
C GLY A 109 12.22 10.28 -9.48
N ASN A 110 13.13 11.24 -9.31
CA ASN A 110 14.27 11.18 -8.38
C ASN A 110 14.20 12.24 -7.26
N GLN A 111 13.00 12.79 -7.01
CA GLN A 111 12.85 14.04 -6.26
C GLN A 111 12.08 13.88 -4.96
N CYS A 112 10.97 13.13 -4.98
CA CYS A 112 10.02 13.06 -3.87
C CYS A 112 9.66 11.61 -3.59
N LEU A 113 9.59 11.25 -2.31
CA LEU A 113 9.08 9.96 -1.87
C LEU A 113 7.64 10.14 -1.37
N LEU A 114 6.66 9.46 -1.97
CA LEU A 114 5.27 9.50 -1.52
C LEU A 114 5.07 8.46 -0.42
N ALA A 115 4.25 8.82 0.58
CA ALA A 115 3.85 7.92 1.64
C ALA A 115 3.11 6.69 1.10
N GLY A 116 3.31 5.56 1.76
CA GLY A 116 2.47 4.39 1.69
C GLY A 116 1.52 4.31 2.87
N GLU A 117 0.48 3.51 2.72
CA GLU A 117 -0.50 3.23 3.76
C GLU A 117 -0.91 1.77 3.75
N ILE A 118 -1.15 1.24 4.93
CA ILE A 118 -1.80 -0.04 5.16
C ILE A 118 -3.02 0.27 5.99
N ASP A 119 -4.20 -0.17 5.55
CA ASP A 119 -5.43 0.12 6.25
C ASP A 119 -6.42 -1.06 6.21
N THR A 120 -7.40 -1.00 7.10
CA THR A 120 -8.60 -1.82 6.97
C THR A 120 -9.84 -1.10 7.48
N ILE A 121 -10.89 -1.11 6.66
CA ILE A 121 -12.24 -0.65 7.05
C ILE A 121 -13.07 -1.76 7.72
N SER A 122 -12.58 -3.00 7.71
CA SER A 122 -13.31 -4.15 8.21
C SER A 122 -13.11 -4.35 9.70
N GLU A 123 -14.19 -4.65 10.42
CA GLU A 123 -14.16 -5.05 11.83
C GLU A 123 -13.97 -6.57 12.01
N ALA A 124 -13.89 -7.33 10.92
CA ALA A 124 -13.69 -8.77 10.98
C ALA A 124 -12.35 -9.12 11.66
N ARG A 125 -12.38 -10.07 12.60
CA ARG A 125 -11.20 -10.49 13.37
C ARG A 125 -10.03 -10.89 12.47
N GLU A 126 -10.30 -11.58 11.36
CA GLU A 126 -9.27 -11.98 10.39
C GLU A 126 -8.57 -10.78 9.76
N SER A 127 -9.32 -9.74 9.39
CA SER A 127 -8.76 -8.52 8.80
C SER A 127 -7.93 -7.74 9.81
N ILE A 128 -8.42 -7.57 11.04
CA ILE A 128 -7.67 -6.90 12.11
C ILE A 128 -6.39 -7.67 12.45
N THR A 129 -6.46 -9.00 12.50
CA THR A 129 -5.30 -9.86 12.75
C THR A 129 -4.28 -9.71 11.61
N LEU A 130 -4.73 -9.82 10.36
CA LEU A 130 -3.89 -9.65 9.18
C LEU A 130 -3.25 -8.27 9.15
N PHE A 131 -4.01 -7.21 9.41
CA PHE A 131 -3.52 -5.83 9.51
C PHE A 131 -2.38 -5.74 10.52
N ASN A 132 -2.58 -6.25 11.74
CA ASN A 132 -1.58 -6.15 12.80
C ASN A 132 -0.27 -6.86 12.44
N PHE A 133 -0.34 -8.09 11.91
CA PHE A 133 0.85 -8.84 11.51
C PHE A 133 1.53 -8.25 10.28
N PHE A 134 0.77 -8.02 9.21
CA PHE A 134 1.28 -7.47 7.96
C PHE A 134 1.96 -6.12 8.19
N SER A 135 1.26 -5.19 8.86
CA SER A 135 1.79 -3.85 9.11
C SER A 135 3.01 -3.86 10.02
N LYS A 136 3.11 -4.80 10.97
CA LYS A 136 4.28 -4.93 11.85
C LYS A 136 5.50 -5.47 11.10
N LEU A 137 5.29 -6.48 10.26
CA LEU A 137 6.36 -7.10 9.47
C LEU A 137 6.85 -6.16 8.37
N LEU A 138 5.94 -5.50 7.65
CA LEU A 138 6.32 -4.60 6.55
C LEU A 138 7.14 -3.40 7.04
N THR A 139 6.80 -2.84 8.20
CA THR A 139 7.51 -1.68 8.78
C THR A 139 8.54 -2.09 9.83
N GLN A 140 9.02 -3.33 9.80
CA GLN A 140 10.04 -3.77 10.75
C GLN A 140 11.35 -3.00 10.53
N LYS A 141 11.99 -2.58 11.63
CA LYS A 141 13.21 -1.74 11.65
C LYS A 141 13.03 -0.32 11.11
N PHE A 142 11.80 0.10 10.84
CA PHE A 142 11.53 1.49 10.46
C PHE A 142 11.49 2.36 11.71
N SER A 143 11.97 3.59 11.59
CA SER A 143 11.94 4.60 12.65
C SER A 143 10.59 5.31 12.67
N LYS A 144 10.00 5.51 13.84
CA LYS A 144 8.72 6.23 13.96
C LYS A 144 8.94 7.74 14.08
N ILE A 145 8.39 8.53 13.15
CA ILE A 145 8.51 9.99 13.08
C ILE A 145 7.13 10.58 12.81
N LYS A 146 6.62 11.41 13.73
CA LYS A 146 5.31 12.11 13.60
C LYS A 146 4.15 11.22 13.11
N GLY A 147 4.07 9.99 13.60
CA GLY A 147 3.02 9.03 13.22
C GLY A 147 3.34 8.16 11.99
N TYR A 148 4.40 8.45 11.25
CA TYR A 148 4.88 7.66 10.12
C TYR A 148 5.98 6.68 10.54
N TYR A 149 5.99 5.50 9.93
CA TYR A 149 7.13 4.59 9.97
C TYR A 149 8.03 4.87 8.78
N VAL A 150 9.30 5.19 9.01
CA VAL A 150 10.24 5.60 7.97
C VAL A 150 11.34 4.55 7.83
N GLY A 151 11.44 3.95 6.65
CA GLY A 151 12.49 2.99 6.31
C GLY A 151 13.88 3.62 6.36
N PRO A 152 14.95 2.81 6.56
CA PRO A 152 16.31 3.32 6.65
C PRO A 152 16.72 4.22 5.47
N GLU A 153 16.48 3.80 4.23
CA GLU A 153 16.85 4.61 3.06
C GLU A 153 15.93 5.84 2.93
N ALA A 154 14.64 5.69 3.24
CA ALA A 154 13.72 6.83 3.32
C ALA A 154 14.13 7.86 4.38
N TYR A 155 14.72 7.42 5.49
CA TYR A 155 15.24 8.30 6.54
C TYR A 155 16.47 9.06 6.07
N GLU A 156 17.39 8.41 5.35
CA GLU A 156 18.53 9.06 4.71
C GLU A 156 18.08 10.11 3.68
N MET A 157 17.02 9.83 2.92
CA MET A 157 16.43 10.82 2.02
C MET A 157 15.90 12.03 2.78
N LEU A 158 15.22 11.83 3.91
CA LEU A 158 14.69 12.90 4.76
C LEU A 158 15.81 13.78 5.32
N THR A 159 16.87 13.19 5.85
CA THR A 159 18.02 13.94 6.40
C THR A 159 18.81 14.66 5.31
N ALA A 160 18.83 14.14 4.09
CA ALA A 160 19.39 14.80 2.91
C ALA A 160 18.50 15.93 2.34
N GLY A 161 17.37 16.25 2.98
CA GLY A 161 16.47 17.33 2.57
C GLY A 161 15.57 17.00 1.39
N LYS A 162 15.40 15.71 1.04
CA LYS A 162 14.40 15.28 0.05
C LYS A 162 12.99 15.41 0.63
N ARG A 163 12.00 15.61 -0.25
CA ARG A 163 10.60 15.70 0.16
C ARG A 163 10.02 14.32 0.43
N LEU A 164 9.52 14.10 1.64
CA LEU A 164 8.67 12.95 2.00
C LEU A 164 7.21 13.43 2.02
N VAL A 165 6.49 13.17 0.93
CA VAL A 165 5.17 13.73 0.63
C VAL A 165 4.06 12.90 1.27
N THR A 166 3.24 13.53 2.09
CA THR A 166 2.13 12.91 2.84
C THR A 166 0.76 13.00 2.14
N ILE A 167 0.54 14.04 1.33
CA ILE A 167 -0.74 14.30 0.64
C ILE A 167 -0.54 14.23 -0.88
N GLY A 168 0.26 15.15 -1.43
CA GLY A 168 0.58 15.21 -2.84
C GLY A 168 1.59 16.30 -3.18
N LEU A 169 2.19 16.24 -4.36
CA LEU A 169 3.30 17.12 -4.76
C LEU A 169 2.93 18.61 -4.81
N LYS A 170 1.66 18.91 -5.05
CA LYS A 170 1.11 20.28 -5.09
C LYS A 170 0.82 20.85 -3.69
N SER A 171 0.78 20.00 -2.67
CA SER A 171 0.60 20.45 -1.30
C SER A 171 1.82 21.23 -0.81
N SER A 172 1.57 22.20 0.07
CA SER A 172 2.63 22.96 0.75
C SER A 172 3.62 22.03 1.42
N LYS A 173 4.91 22.38 1.38
CA LYS A 173 5.99 21.60 2.00
C LYS A 173 5.85 21.47 3.51
N GLU A 174 5.08 22.35 4.16
CA GLU A 174 4.79 22.27 5.59
C GLU A 174 4.00 21.00 5.97
N TYR A 175 3.31 20.39 5.01
CA TYR A 175 2.60 19.13 5.21
C TYR A 175 3.48 17.89 4.93
N ASP A 176 4.66 18.07 4.33
CA ASP A 176 5.61 16.98 4.16
C ASP A 176 6.12 16.51 5.52
N LEU A 177 6.61 15.27 5.60
CA LEU A 177 7.22 14.78 6.83
C LEU A 177 8.50 15.57 7.13
N SER A 178 8.64 16.03 8.38
CA SER A 178 9.83 16.69 8.90
C SER A 178 10.34 16.01 10.17
N LEU A 179 11.64 16.17 10.47
CA LEU A 179 12.25 15.64 11.70
C LEU A 179 11.82 16.40 12.95
N THR A 180 11.57 17.71 12.82
CA THR A 180 11.13 18.63 13.88
C THR A 180 9.69 19.02 13.68
#